data_AF-A0A969XQ27-F1
#
_entry.id   AF-A0A969XQ27-F1
#
_cell.length_a   1.000
_cell.length_b   1.000
_cell.length_c   1.000
_cell.angle_alpha   90.00
_cell.angle_beta   90.00
_cell.angle_gamma   90.00
#
_symmetry.space_group_name_H-M   'P 1'
#
loop_
_entity.id
_entity.type
_entity.pdbx_description
1 polymer ?
#
loop_
_entity_poly.entity_id
_entity_poly.type
_entity_poly.pdbx_seq_one_letter_code
_entity_poly.pdbx_strand_id
1 'polypeptide(L)'
;IEGGFETLTSSLPCLLTVTGEANEPRPASVKLVMTYKGIDAEAMPDYDDSYLDPESDEAEVCMVSRDGRPVCRARVVQWDHGALAADREALGLRGSPTRVKEIESVVLAQSEARMVEPDEAGIAGLVHELIEEHILG
;
A
#
# COMPACT_ATOMS: atom_id res chain seq x y z
N ILE A 1 -8.60 15.96 -9.59
CA ILE A 1 -9.52 16.77 -10.42
C ILE A 1 -10.43 15.80 -11.13
N GLU A 2 -11.73 16.00 -11.14
CA GLU A 2 -12.63 15.10 -11.89
C GLU A 2 -12.19 15.03 -13.36
N GLY A 3 -11.80 13.84 -13.82
CA GLY A 3 -11.48 13.55 -15.21
C GLY A 3 -10.14 14.08 -15.77
N GLY A 4 -9.18 14.51 -14.93
CA GLY A 4 -7.92 15.08 -15.42
C GLY A 4 -6.70 14.86 -14.51
N PHE A 5 -5.53 15.29 -15.00
CA PHE A 5 -4.27 15.25 -14.27
C PHE A 5 -3.64 16.65 -14.16
N GLU A 6 -2.80 16.84 -13.15
CA GLU A 6 -2.02 18.06 -12.92
C GLU A 6 -0.53 17.72 -12.93
N THR A 7 0.29 18.61 -13.49
CA THR A 7 1.75 18.49 -13.44
C THR A 7 2.27 19.42 -12.34
N LEU A 8 2.94 18.85 -11.34
CA LEU A 8 3.45 19.57 -10.18
C LEU A 8 4.99 19.47 -10.10
N THR A 9 5.61 20.41 -9.39
CA THR A 9 7.04 20.39 -9.09
C THR A 9 7.23 20.70 -7.61
N SER A 10 8.14 19.98 -6.95
CA SER A 10 8.46 20.16 -5.54
C SER A 10 9.97 19.97 -5.32
N SER A 11 10.52 20.64 -4.31
CA SER A 11 11.89 20.41 -3.85
C SER A 11 11.97 19.16 -2.97
N LEU A 12 13.10 18.44 -3.02
CA LEU A 12 13.38 17.34 -2.11
C LEU A 12 13.82 17.86 -0.73
N PRO A 13 13.48 17.17 0.38
CA PRO A 13 12.71 15.92 0.47
C PRO A 13 11.20 16.15 0.32
N CYS A 14 10.50 15.22 -0.35
CA CYS A 14 9.05 15.28 -0.50
C CYS A 14 8.40 13.90 -0.33
N LEU A 15 7.16 13.90 0.14
CA LEU A 15 6.33 12.70 0.31
C LEU A 15 5.31 12.65 -0.83
N LEU A 16 5.33 11.57 -1.62
CA LEU A 16 4.34 11.31 -2.67
C LEU A 16 3.63 9.98 -2.41
N THR A 17 2.30 9.99 -2.52
CA THR A 17 1.50 8.77 -2.53
C THR A 17 1.26 8.34 -3.97
N VAL A 18 1.64 7.11 -4.32
CA VAL A 18 1.47 6.53 -5.66
C VAL A 18 0.24 5.61 -5.65
N THR A 19 -0.67 5.82 -6.61
CA THR A 19 -1.89 4.99 -6.75
C THR A 19 -1.63 3.76 -7.61
N GLY A 20 -2.53 2.77 -7.56
CA GLY A 20 -2.40 1.52 -8.34
C GLY A 20 -2.48 1.68 -9.87
N GLU A 21 -2.89 2.85 -10.36
CA GLU A 21 -2.94 3.18 -11.79
C GLU A 21 -1.59 3.68 -12.33
N ALA A 22 -0.62 3.94 -11.45
CA ALA A 22 0.65 4.57 -11.84
C ALA A 22 1.50 3.67 -12.76
N ASN A 23 1.56 2.36 -12.49
CA ASN A 23 2.30 1.40 -13.30
C ASN A 23 1.92 -0.05 -12.98
N GLU A 24 2.21 -0.95 -13.90
CA GLU A 24 2.26 -2.39 -13.61
C GLU A 24 3.60 -2.73 -12.92
N PRO A 25 3.60 -3.32 -11.71
CA PRO A 25 4.84 -3.73 -11.06
C PRO A 25 5.59 -4.79 -11.87
N ARG A 26 6.92 -4.66 -11.97
CA ARG A 26 7.75 -5.65 -12.67
C ARG A 26 7.59 -7.05 -12.04
N PRO A 27 7.62 -8.13 -12.84
CA PRO A 27 7.57 -9.48 -12.31
C PRO A 27 8.80 -9.80 -11.45
N ALA A 28 8.60 -10.65 -10.44
CA ALA A 28 9.68 -11.08 -9.56
C ALA A 28 10.72 -11.94 -10.31
N SER A 29 12.01 -11.65 -10.10
CA SER A 29 13.09 -12.46 -10.68
C SER A 29 13.25 -13.76 -9.89
N VAL A 30 13.15 -14.92 -10.56
CA VAL A 30 13.34 -16.24 -9.93
C VAL A 30 14.70 -16.35 -9.21
N LYS A 31 15.76 -15.76 -9.77
CA LYS A 31 17.09 -15.73 -9.15
C LYS A 31 17.08 -14.95 -7.83
N LEU A 32 16.38 -13.82 -7.80
CA LEU A 32 16.24 -12.99 -6.59
C LEU A 32 15.31 -13.64 -5.57
N VAL A 33 14.23 -14.28 -6.00
CA VAL A 33 13.32 -15.03 -5.11
C VAL A 33 14.09 -16.13 -4.40
N MET A 34 14.89 -16.94 -5.10
CA MET A 34 15.69 -17.99 -4.46
C MET A 34 16.83 -17.44 -3.60
N THR A 35 17.37 -16.29 -3.98
CA THR A 35 18.38 -15.57 -3.23
C THR A 35 17.86 -15.08 -1.88
N TYR A 36 16.65 -14.51 -1.85
CA TYR A 36 16.04 -13.93 -0.65
C TYR A 36 15.17 -14.93 0.11
N LYS A 37 15.10 -16.19 -0.35
CA LYS A 37 14.34 -17.23 0.31
C LYS A 37 15.04 -17.65 1.61
N GLY A 38 14.37 -17.41 2.74
CA GLY A 38 14.89 -17.79 4.05
C GLY A 38 16.06 -16.95 4.53
N ILE A 39 16.15 -15.70 4.06
CA ILE A 39 17.06 -14.73 4.69
C ILE A 39 16.63 -14.49 6.13
N ASP A 40 17.58 -14.52 7.04
CA ASP A 40 17.34 -14.15 8.43
C ASP A 40 17.21 -12.63 8.54
N ALA A 41 16.29 -12.19 9.38
CA ALA A 41 16.24 -10.79 9.77
C ALA A 41 17.34 -10.53 10.80
N GLU A 42 18.07 -9.44 10.61
CA GLU A 42 19.03 -9.00 11.61
C GLU A 42 18.31 -8.21 12.69
N ALA A 43 18.35 -8.73 13.91
CA ALA A 43 17.64 -8.15 15.03
C ALA A 43 18.38 -6.93 15.60
N MET A 44 17.67 -5.80 15.67
CA MET A 44 17.98 -4.66 16.54
C MET A 44 19.35 -3.97 16.33
N PRO A 45 19.79 -3.59 15.11
CA PRO A 45 20.71 -2.48 15.01
C PRO A 45 20.00 -1.20 15.48
N ASP A 46 20.75 -0.26 16.07
CA ASP A 46 20.24 1.08 16.35
C ASP A 46 19.72 1.69 15.04
N TYR A 47 18.62 2.46 15.12
CA TYR A 47 18.11 3.15 13.95
C TYR A 47 19.11 4.21 13.50
N ASP A 48 19.45 4.18 12.22
CA ASP A 48 20.18 5.22 11.53
C ASP A 48 19.53 5.54 10.17
N ASP A 49 19.96 6.66 9.60
CA ASP A 49 19.54 7.12 8.27
C ASP A 49 20.43 6.51 7.16
N SER A 50 21.23 5.48 7.44
CA SER A 50 22.15 4.88 6.46
C SER A 50 21.43 4.37 5.22
N TYR A 51 20.17 3.91 5.37
CA TYR A 51 19.33 3.47 4.26
C TYR A 51 18.89 4.61 3.31
N LEU A 52 19.00 5.88 3.75
CA LEU A 52 18.73 7.06 2.91
C LEU A 52 19.94 7.41 2.03
N ASP A 53 21.12 6.90 2.36
CA ASP A 53 22.35 7.10 1.59
C ASP A 53 22.67 5.85 0.74
N PRO A 54 22.38 5.87 -0.58
CA PRO A 54 22.68 4.75 -1.46
C PRO A 54 24.19 4.51 -1.66
N GLU A 55 25.07 5.41 -1.20
CA GLU A 55 26.52 5.24 -1.23
C GLU A 55 27.08 4.64 0.08
N SER A 56 26.24 4.43 1.10
CA SER A 56 26.67 3.85 2.37
C SER A 56 26.98 2.35 2.24
N ASP A 57 28.15 1.93 2.72
CA ASP A 57 28.55 0.51 2.83
C ASP A 57 27.60 -0.30 3.74
N GLU A 58 26.83 0.36 4.61
CA GLU A 58 25.88 -0.27 5.53
C GLU A 58 24.51 -0.51 4.87
N ALA A 59 24.22 0.18 3.77
CA ALA A 59 22.98 0.02 3.00
C ALA A 59 22.92 -1.32 2.25
N GLU A 60 24.06 -1.98 2.03
CA GLU A 60 24.15 -3.28 1.36
C GLU A 60 24.96 -4.31 2.17
N VAL A 61 24.48 -5.56 2.31
CA VAL A 61 25.33 -6.67 2.79
C VAL A 61 25.87 -7.46 1.62
N CYS A 62 27.17 -7.38 1.41
CA CYS A 62 27.90 -8.17 0.43
C CYS A 62 28.11 -9.61 0.95
N MET A 63 27.26 -10.53 0.49
CA MET A 63 27.44 -11.98 0.70
C MET A 63 28.38 -12.54 -0.37
N VAL A 64 29.25 -13.50 -0.02
CA VAL A 64 30.05 -14.21 -1.02
C VAL A 64 29.19 -15.30 -1.68
N SER A 65 29.01 -15.23 -3.00
CA SER A 65 28.29 -16.24 -3.76
C SER A 65 29.00 -17.60 -3.70
N ARG A 66 28.31 -18.67 -4.11
CA ARG A 66 28.90 -20.01 -4.24
C ARG A 66 30.10 -20.04 -5.21
N ASP A 67 30.19 -19.06 -6.11
CA ASP A 67 31.29 -18.88 -7.08
C ASP A 67 32.38 -17.91 -6.57
N GLY A 68 32.35 -17.52 -5.29
CA GLY A 68 33.33 -16.62 -4.69
C GLY A 68 33.16 -15.14 -5.06
N ARG A 69 32.04 -14.75 -5.70
CA ARG A 69 31.79 -13.36 -6.09
C ARG A 69 31.01 -12.61 -5.00
N PRO A 70 31.43 -11.40 -4.59
CA PRO A 70 30.62 -10.59 -3.70
C PRO A 70 29.31 -10.24 -4.39
N VAL A 71 28.19 -10.50 -3.72
CA VAL A 71 26.86 -10.08 -4.14
C VAL A 71 26.29 -9.23 -3.01
N CYS A 72 26.33 -7.93 -3.21
CA CYS A 72 25.74 -6.95 -2.34
C CYS A 72 24.22 -6.99 -2.50
N ARG A 73 23.53 -7.24 -1.39
CA ARG A 73 22.11 -7.58 -1.33
C ARG A 73 21.46 -6.89 -0.13
N ALA A 74 20.15 -6.65 -0.24
CA ALA A 74 19.38 -6.00 0.82
C ALA A 74 19.27 -6.88 2.07
N ARG A 75 19.50 -6.30 3.25
CA ARG A 75 19.18 -6.88 4.56
C ARG A 75 17.70 -6.69 4.87
N VAL A 76 17.16 -7.58 5.70
CA VAL A 76 15.93 -7.29 6.44
C VAL A 76 16.34 -6.94 7.86
N VAL A 77 16.29 -5.64 8.18
CA VAL A 77 16.53 -5.14 9.53
C VAL A 77 15.22 -5.14 10.29
N GLN A 78 15.23 -5.63 11.52
CA GLN A 78 14.08 -5.58 12.40
C GLN A 78 14.27 -4.51 13.47
N TRP A 79 13.41 -3.49 13.44
CA TRP A 79 13.29 -2.48 14.49
C TRP A 79 12.03 -2.67 15.33
N ASP A 80 12.13 -2.39 16.61
CA ASP A 80 11.00 -2.27 17.52
C ASP A 80 10.81 -0.80 17.97
N HIS A 81 9.80 -0.53 18.81
CA HIS A 81 9.56 0.83 19.31
C HIS A 81 10.75 1.39 20.13
N GLY A 82 11.57 0.51 20.70
CA GLY A 82 12.74 0.89 21.49
C GLY A 82 13.89 1.34 20.59
N ALA A 83 14.17 0.56 19.54
CA ALA A 83 15.18 0.88 18.52
C ALA A 83 14.88 2.22 17.81
N LEU A 84 13.61 2.56 17.63
CA LEU A 84 13.17 3.82 17.00
C LEU A 84 13.01 4.99 17.99
N ALA A 85 13.25 4.78 19.28
CA ALA A 85 12.94 5.74 20.35
C ALA A 85 11.51 6.33 20.26
N ALA A 86 10.55 5.51 19.82
CA ALA A 86 9.19 5.96 19.53
C ALA A 86 8.35 6.11 20.81
N ASP A 87 7.54 7.18 20.88
CA ASP A 87 6.64 7.42 22.00
C ASP A 87 5.51 6.39 22.04
N ARG A 88 5.50 5.56 23.09
CA ARG A 88 4.49 4.51 23.29
C ARG A 88 3.06 5.05 23.42
N GLU A 89 2.88 6.29 23.85
CA GLU A 89 1.56 6.92 23.95
C GLU A 89 1.00 7.25 22.57
N ALA A 90 1.86 7.47 21.57
CA ALA A 90 1.50 7.83 20.21
C ALA A 90 1.39 6.61 19.26
N LEU A 91 1.64 5.39 19.74
CA LEU A 91 1.65 4.18 18.92
C LEU A 91 0.37 3.33 19.04
N GLY A 92 0.06 2.64 17.95
CA GLY A 92 -1.01 1.62 17.90
C GLY A 92 -2.38 2.14 18.31
N LEU A 93 -3.17 1.28 18.97
CA LEU A 93 -4.52 1.62 19.42
C LEU A 93 -4.54 2.75 20.45
N ARG A 94 -3.47 2.89 21.23
CA ARG A 94 -3.38 3.88 22.32
C ARG A 94 -3.21 5.30 21.78
N GLY A 95 -2.37 5.48 20.76
CA GLY A 95 -2.14 6.76 20.11
C GLY A 95 -3.14 7.13 19.02
N SER A 96 -4.03 6.22 18.63
CA SER A 96 -4.99 6.48 17.55
C SER A 96 -6.09 7.45 18.00
N PRO A 97 -6.31 8.58 17.30
CA PRO A 97 -7.42 9.49 17.60
C PRO A 97 -8.79 8.90 17.23
N THR A 98 -8.82 7.94 16.31
CA THR A 98 -10.04 7.25 15.87
C THR A 98 -10.08 5.83 16.44
N ARG A 99 -11.31 5.32 16.68
CA ARG A 99 -11.55 3.95 17.11
C ARG A 99 -12.73 3.37 16.35
N VAL A 100 -12.52 2.23 15.69
CA VAL A 100 -13.59 1.49 15.01
C VAL A 100 -14.58 1.01 16.08
N LYS A 101 -15.84 1.44 15.97
CA LYS A 101 -16.90 1.11 16.94
C LYS A 101 -17.61 -0.18 16.57
N GLU A 102 -17.97 -0.32 15.31
CA GLU A 102 -18.73 -1.44 14.76
C GLU A 102 -18.30 -1.64 13.32
N ILE A 103 -18.31 -2.89 12.85
CA ILE A 103 -17.99 -3.25 11.48
C ILE A 103 -19.23 -3.94 10.92
N GLU A 104 -19.88 -3.29 9.97
CA GLU A 104 -21.01 -3.84 9.23
C GLU A 104 -20.50 -4.46 7.93
N SER A 105 -20.74 -5.76 7.74
CA SER A 105 -20.43 -6.44 6.48
C SER A 105 -21.62 -6.27 5.54
N VAL A 106 -21.58 -5.25 4.69
CA VAL A 106 -22.57 -5.07 3.63
C VAL A 106 -22.34 -6.14 2.56
N VAL A 107 -23.14 -7.21 2.60
CA VAL A 107 -23.23 -8.16 1.49
C VAL A 107 -24.19 -7.55 0.49
N LEU A 108 -23.65 -7.07 -0.63
CA LEU A 108 -24.48 -6.71 -1.78
C LEU A 108 -25.18 -7.98 -2.24
N ALA A 109 -26.44 -8.15 -1.86
CA ALA A 109 -27.29 -9.17 -2.44
C ALA A 109 -27.35 -8.91 -3.94
N GLN A 110 -27.26 -9.96 -4.74
CA GLN A 110 -27.37 -9.85 -6.19
C GLN A 110 -28.71 -9.16 -6.49
N SER A 111 -28.66 -7.94 -7.03
CA SER A 111 -29.86 -7.22 -7.47
C SER A 111 -30.61 -8.16 -8.40
N GLU A 112 -31.84 -8.55 -8.02
CA GLU A 112 -32.70 -9.31 -8.92
C GLU A 112 -32.75 -8.51 -10.23
N ALA A 113 -32.21 -9.09 -11.31
CA ALA A 113 -32.25 -8.42 -12.60
C ALA A 113 -33.72 -8.26 -12.99
N ARG A 114 -34.26 -7.06 -12.80
CA ARG A 114 -35.64 -6.73 -13.08
C ARG A 114 -35.74 -6.29 -14.53
N MET A 115 -36.58 -6.98 -15.29
CA MET A 115 -36.98 -6.50 -16.61
C MET A 115 -37.94 -5.32 -16.42
N VAL A 116 -37.60 -4.18 -17.01
CA VAL A 116 -38.45 -2.99 -17.06
C VAL A 116 -39.08 -2.95 -18.45
N GLU A 117 -40.40 -2.80 -18.49
CA GLU A 117 -41.13 -2.67 -19.74
C GLU A 117 -40.71 -1.39 -20.48
N PRO A 118 -40.55 -1.43 -21.82
CA PRO A 118 -40.10 -0.28 -22.62
C PRO A 118 -41.24 0.72 -22.88
N ASP A 119 -41.98 1.08 -21.84
CA ASP A 119 -43.03 2.10 -21.87
C ASP A 119 -42.71 3.27 -20.94
N GLU A 120 -43.45 4.37 -21.10
CA GLU A 120 -43.19 5.62 -20.36
C GLU A 120 -43.34 5.44 -18.84
N ALA A 121 -44.24 4.56 -18.40
CA ALA A 121 -44.45 4.29 -16.98
C ALA A 121 -43.32 3.43 -16.38
N GLY A 122 -42.84 2.43 -17.12
CA GLY A 122 -41.71 1.58 -16.74
C GLY A 122 -40.42 2.38 -16.63
N ILE A 123 -40.14 3.26 -17.60
CA ILE A 123 -38.97 4.13 -17.59
C ILE A 123 -39.05 5.14 -16.42
N ALA A 124 -40.19 5.79 -16.20
CA ALA A 124 -40.36 6.73 -15.10
C ALA A 124 -40.17 6.06 -13.73
N GLY A 125 -40.68 4.84 -13.57
CA GLY A 125 -40.48 4.04 -12.36
C GLY A 125 -39.01 3.69 -12.11
N LEU A 126 -38.29 3.25 -13.14
CA LEU A 126 -36.86 2.96 -13.05
C LEU A 126 -36.04 4.19 -12.64
N VAL A 127 -36.30 5.34 -13.27
CA VAL A 127 -35.59 6.59 -12.95
C VAL A 127 -35.82 7.01 -11.49
N HIS A 128 -37.05 6.87 -11.00
CA HIS A 128 -37.39 7.19 -9.61
C HIS A 128 -36.63 6.30 -8.62
N GLU A 129 -36.64 4.99 -8.86
CA GLU A 129 -35.94 3.99 -8.05
C GLU A 129 -34.43 4.26 -7.97
N LEU A 130 -33.79 4.56 -9.11
CA LEU A 130 -32.35 4.86 -9.16
C LEU A 130 -31.96 6.17 -8.43
N ILE A 131 -32.87 7.14 -8.35
CA ILE A 131 -32.66 8.38 -7.56
C ILE A 131 -32.79 8.06 -6.07
N GLU A 132 -33.78 7.26 -5.67
CA GLU A 132 -33.97 6.84 -4.27
C GLU A 132 -32.79 6.00 -3.75
N GLU A 133 -32.23 5.12 -4.60
CA GLU A 133 -31.04 4.33 -4.28
C GLU A 133 -29.73 5.14 -4.35
N HIS A 134 -29.80 6.43 -4.66
CA HIS A 134 -28.65 7.33 -4.81
C HIS A 134 -27.63 6.85 -5.86
N ILE A 135 -28.10 6.11 -6.88
CA ILE A 135 -27.29 5.66 -8.02
C ILE A 135 -27.21 6.78 -9.07
N LEU A 136 -28.32 7.47 -9.30
CA LEU A 136 -28.39 8.68 -10.12
C LEU A 136 -28.50 9.90 -9.21
N GLY A 137 -27.52 10.80 -9.29
CA GLY A 137 -27.48 12.11 -8.62
C GLY A 137 -27.75 13.25 -9.59
#